data_AF-A0A4R5KCA1-F1
#
_entry.id   AF-A0A4R5KCA1-F1
#
_cell.length_a   1.000
_cell.length_b   1.000
_cell.length_c   1.000
_cell.angle_alpha   90.00
_cell.angle_beta   90.00
_cell.angle_gamma   90.00
#
_symmetry.space_group_name_H-M   'P 1'
#
loop_
_entity.id
_entity.type
_entity.pdbx_description
1 polymer ?
#
loop_
_entity_poly.entity_id
_entity_poly.type
_entity_poly.pdbx_seq_one_letter_code
_entity_poly.pdbx_strand_id
1 'polypeptide(L)'
;MTRKKTYRTVTRPFNHVHSTLTALGFTQTATKDGCCYALTFRDPRTDQQYMFGIPTRTADNGWTEVLLHEAAFKDKGEIPSSAMEIAVSVMMETKQYLSSHEPKPASIPIEIAQNGRMASNNASELKRLGKEMANMPTNAQVIENGMVPDPIQ
;
A
#
# COMPACT_ATOMS: atom_id res chain seq x y z
N MET A 1 0.24 8.06 -36.67
CA MET A 1 -1.10 7.70 -36.14
C MET A 1 -0.93 6.90 -34.85
N THR A 2 -0.88 7.56 -33.70
CA THR A 2 -0.69 6.91 -32.39
C THR A 2 -2.04 6.48 -31.83
N ARG A 3 -2.25 5.16 -31.68
CA ARG A 3 -3.40 4.55 -31.00
C ARG A 3 -3.50 5.16 -29.59
N LYS A 4 -4.43 6.09 -29.37
CA LYS A 4 -4.82 6.53 -28.03
C LYS A 4 -5.42 5.32 -27.33
N LYS A 5 -4.64 4.61 -26.51
CA LYS A 5 -5.17 3.62 -25.56
C LYS A 5 -6.13 4.37 -24.64
N THR A 6 -7.43 4.23 -24.89
CA THR A 6 -8.49 4.81 -24.08
C THR A 6 -8.50 4.08 -22.74
N TYR A 7 -7.75 4.59 -21.77
CA TYR A 7 -7.83 4.12 -20.39
C TYR A 7 -9.22 4.52 -19.87
N ARG A 8 -10.11 3.53 -19.70
CA ARG A 8 -11.46 3.78 -19.20
C ARG A 8 -11.40 4.34 -17.78
N THR A 9 -12.31 5.26 -17.47
CA THR A 9 -12.59 5.66 -16.09
C THR A 9 -13.06 4.45 -15.29
N VAL A 10 -12.55 4.29 -14.08
CA VAL A 10 -12.94 3.21 -13.17
C VAL A 10 -13.68 3.81 -11.99
N THR A 11 -14.91 3.36 -11.75
CA THR A 11 -15.74 3.84 -10.64
C THR A 11 -15.81 2.77 -9.55
N ARG A 12 -15.31 3.11 -8.35
CA ARG A 12 -15.27 2.22 -7.19
C ARG A 12 -15.49 3.00 -5.89
N PRO A 13 -15.84 2.34 -4.77
CA PRO A 13 -15.92 3.00 -3.47
C PRO A 13 -14.59 3.67 -3.09
N PHE A 14 -14.66 4.84 -2.45
CA PHE A 14 -13.48 5.61 -2.04
C PHE A 14 -12.46 4.77 -1.28
N ASN A 15 -12.89 3.99 -0.29
CA ASN A 15 -11.99 3.15 0.51
C ASN A 15 -11.19 2.16 -0.34
N HIS A 16 -11.82 1.56 -1.35
CA HIS A 16 -11.14 0.61 -2.23
C HIS A 16 -10.10 1.31 -3.11
N VAL A 17 -10.46 2.48 -3.67
CA VAL A 17 -9.53 3.30 -4.46
C VAL A 17 -8.36 3.79 -3.61
N HIS A 18 -8.66 4.36 -2.44
CA HIS A 18 -7.68 4.90 -1.52
C HIS A 18 -6.71 3.84 -1.03
N SER A 19 -7.19 2.69 -0.54
CA SER A 19 -6.33 1.60 -0.08
C SER A 19 -5.46 1.05 -1.21
N THR A 20 -6.03 0.88 -2.41
CA THR A 20 -5.29 0.35 -3.56
C THR A 20 -4.18 1.30 -4.01
N LEU A 21 -4.48 2.59 -4.16
CA LEU A 21 -3.50 3.58 -4.61
C LEU A 21 -2.43 3.82 -3.54
N THR A 22 -2.82 3.89 -2.27
CA THR A 22 -1.86 4.03 -1.16
C THR A 22 -0.95 2.79 -1.05
N ALA A 23 -1.47 1.58 -1.27
CA ALA A 23 -0.68 0.35 -1.32
C ALA A 23 0.34 0.32 -2.46
N LEU A 24 0.10 1.08 -3.54
CA LEU A 24 1.00 1.26 -4.67
C LEU A 24 1.99 2.43 -4.45
N GLY A 25 1.95 3.06 -3.28
CA GLY A 25 2.85 4.16 -2.91
C GLY A 25 2.38 5.53 -3.36
N PHE A 26 1.16 5.67 -3.89
CA PHE A 26 0.63 6.99 -4.20
C PHE A 26 0.28 7.75 -2.92
N THR A 27 0.53 9.05 -2.97
CA THR A 27 0.14 10.01 -1.94
C THR A 27 -1.10 10.77 -2.40
N GLN A 28 -2.11 10.85 -1.53
CA GLN A 28 -3.32 11.61 -1.82
C GLN A 28 -3.06 13.10 -1.60
N THR A 29 -3.44 13.92 -2.58
CA THR A 29 -3.45 15.38 -2.51
C THR A 29 -4.86 15.87 -2.81
N ALA A 30 -5.44 16.68 -1.93
CA ALA A 30 -6.76 17.27 -2.19
C ALA A 30 -6.69 18.30 -3.34
N THR A 31 -7.68 18.28 -4.22
CA THR A 31 -7.83 19.25 -5.32
C THR A 31 -9.23 19.88 -5.24
N LYS A 32 -9.43 21.00 -5.96
CA LYS A 32 -10.72 21.71 -5.93
C LYS A 32 -11.91 20.84 -6.38
N ASP A 33 -11.66 19.92 -7.31
CA ASP A 33 -12.67 19.05 -7.93
C ASP A 33 -12.68 17.61 -7.37
N GLY A 34 -11.90 17.34 -6.32
CA GLY A 34 -11.79 16.00 -5.74
C GLY A 34 -10.43 15.74 -5.11
N CYS A 35 -9.77 14.68 -5.57
CA CYS A 35 -8.47 14.25 -5.06
C CYS A 35 -7.55 13.85 -6.21
N CYS A 36 -6.25 14.04 -6.05
CA CYS A 36 -5.24 13.57 -6.97
C CYS A 36 -4.30 12.64 -6.22
N TYR A 37 -4.06 11.46 -6.77
CA TYR A 37 -3.07 10.53 -6.23
C TYR A 37 -1.79 10.70 -7.01
N ALA A 38 -0.70 11.01 -6.30
CA ALA A 38 0.57 11.29 -6.94
C ALA A 38 1.69 10.38 -6.43
N LEU A 39 2.55 9.97 -7.36
CA LEU A 39 3.75 9.19 -7.11
C LEU A 39 4.95 9.98 -7.61
N THR A 40 5.99 10.06 -6.78
CA THR A 40 7.22 10.77 -7.12
C THR A 40 8.29 9.75 -7.49
N PHE A 41 8.84 9.89 -8.69
CA PHE A 41 9.98 9.12 -9.16
C PHE A 41 11.23 9.96 -9.05
N ARG A 42 12.28 9.44 -8.41
CA ARG A 42 13.59 10.09 -8.37
C ARG A 42 14.50 9.39 -9.36
N ASP A 43 15.05 10.14 -10.30
CA ASP A 43 16.08 9.62 -11.20
C ASP A 43 17.46 9.69 -10.48
N PRO A 44 18.11 8.55 -10.21
CA PRO A 44 19.41 8.55 -9.52
C PRO A 44 20.54 9.18 -10.34
N ARG A 45 20.36 9.40 -11.66
CA ARG A 45 21.41 9.97 -12.53
C ARG A 45 21.41 11.50 -12.52
N THR A 46 20.22 12.10 -12.59
CA THR A 46 20.05 13.56 -12.66
C THR A 46 19.68 14.17 -11.31
N ASP A 47 19.39 13.31 -10.32
CA ASP A 47 18.79 13.66 -9.04
C ASP A 47 17.45 14.40 -9.15
N GLN A 48 16.84 14.37 -10.34
CA GLN A 48 15.59 15.07 -10.62
C GLN A 48 14.40 14.21 -10.18
N GLN A 49 13.40 14.88 -9.62
CA GLN A 49 12.15 14.26 -9.22
C GLN A 49 11.08 14.52 -10.27
N TYR A 50 10.33 13.48 -10.63
CA TYR A 50 9.23 13.54 -11.57
C TYR A 50 7.95 13.09 -10.87
N MET A 51 6.92 13.93 -10.92
CA MET A 51 5.66 13.66 -10.25
C MET A 51 4.63 13.13 -11.25
N PHE A 52 4.20 11.89 -11.06
CA PHE A 52 3.13 11.26 -11.84
C PHE A 52 1.82 11.29 -11.06
N GLY A 53 0.79 11.92 -11.61
CA GLY A 53 -0.49 12.11 -10.95
C GLY A 53 -1.62 11.39 -11.67
N ILE A 54 -2.51 10.77 -10.88
CA ILE A 54 -3.79 10.21 -11.31
C ILE A 54 -4.90 11.05 -10.69
N PRO A 55 -5.67 11.82 -11.48
CA PRO A 55 -6.80 12.56 -10.96
C PRO A 55 -7.97 11.63 -10.63
N THR A 56 -8.67 11.97 -9.56
CA THR A 56 -9.89 11.27 -9.12
C THR A 56 -10.98 12.29 -8.83
N ARG A 57 -12.21 11.92 -9.18
CA ARG A 57 -13.41 12.72 -8.95
C ARG A 57 -14.38 11.94 -8.07
N THR A 58 -15.10 12.64 -7.22
CA THR A 58 -16.26 12.05 -6.54
C THR A 58 -17.48 12.19 -7.45
N ALA A 59 -18.09 11.07 -7.80
CA ALA A 59 -19.33 11.04 -8.57
C ALA A 59 -20.55 11.35 -7.69
N ASP A 60 -21.67 11.67 -8.33
CA ASP A 60 -22.92 12.07 -7.66
C ASP A 60 -23.52 10.97 -6.76
N ASN A 61 -23.12 9.71 -6.98
CA ASN A 61 -23.50 8.56 -6.16
C ASN A 61 -22.59 8.33 -4.93
N GLY A 62 -21.64 9.24 -4.68
CA GLY A 62 -20.65 9.13 -3.60
C GLY A 62 -19.49 8.17 -3.87
N TRP A 63 -19.40 7.58 -5.07
CA TRP A 63 -18.27 6.73 -5.45
C TRP A 63 -17.13 7.57 -6.04
N THR A 64 -15.94 6.97 -6.09
CA THR A 64 -14.74 7.62 -6.63
C THR A 64 -14.49 7.13 -8.05
N GLU A 65 -14.46 8.08 -8.98
CA GLU A 65 -14.06 7.90 -10.37
C GLU A 65 -12.57 8.15 -10.52
N VAL A 66 -11.84 7.12 -10.92
CA VAL A 66 -10.41 7.21 -11.22
C VAL A 66 -10.23 7.48 -12.71
N LEU A 67 -9.73 8.67 -13.05
CA LEU A 67 -9.56 9.15 -14.42
C LEU A 67 -8.20 8.69 -14.97
N LEU A 68 -8.08 7.38 -15.21
CA LEU A 68 -6.83 6.76 -15.67
C LEU A 68 -6.32 7.30 -17.02
N HIS A 69 -7.18 7.90 -17.84
CA HIS A 69 -6.79 8.53 -19.11
C HIS A 69 -6.16 9.90 -18.96
N GLU A 70 -6.39 10.57 -17.83
CA GLU A 70 -5.78 11.85 -17.49
C GLU A 70 -4.53 11.68 -16.63
N ALA A 71 -4.14 10.42 -16.36
CA ALA A 71 -2.92 10.12 -15.63
C ALA A 71 -1.69 10.55 -16.43
N ALA A 72 -0.94 11.50 -15.89
CA ALA A 72 0.18 12.11 -16.57
C ALA A 72 1.22 12.62 -15.56
N PHE A 73 2.44 12.84 -16.07
CA PHE A 73 3.44 13.57 -15.32
C PHE A 73 3.10 15.06 -15.30
N LYS A 74 3.26 15.69 -14.13
CA LYS A 74 3.05 17.14 -13.98
C LYS A 74 4.24 17.95 -14.50
N ASP A 75 5.40 17.32 -14.61
CA ASP A 75 6.62 17.95 -15.09
C ASP A 75 6.54 18.21 -16.60
N LYS A 76 6.89 19.44 -17.00
CA LYS A 76 6.93 19.87 -18.40
C LYS A 76 8.27 19.57 -19.10
N GLY A 77 9.19 18.93 -18.38
CA GLY A 77 10.52 18.58 -18.88
C GLY A 77 10.52 17.30 -19.72
N GLU A 78 11.68 16.99 -20.31
CA GLU A 78 11.91 15.66 -20.89
C GLU A 78 11.93 14.62 -19.76
N ILE A 79 11.02 13.66 -19.85
CA ILE A 79 10.86 12.62 -18.85
C ILE A 79 11.73 11.44 -19.28
N PRO A 80 12.63 10.95 -18.41
CA PRO A 80 13.49 9.85 -18.79
C PRO A 80 12.67 8.59 -19.04
N SER A 81 13.12 7.77 -19.99
CA SER A 81 12.45 6.52 -20.36
C SER A 81 12.25 5.59 -19.15
N SER A 82 13.20 5.60 -18.21
CA SER A 82 13.11 4.84 -16.95
C SER A 82 11.87 5.23 -16.14
N ALA A 83 11.61 6.52 -15.96
CA ALA A 83 10.41 6.99 -15.26
C ALA A 83 9.13 6.64 -16.02
N MET A 84 9.15 6.74 -17.36
CA MET A 84 8.01 6.34 -18.18
C MET A 84 7.70 4.83 -18.06
N GLU A 85 8.71 3.96 -18.10
CA GLU A 85 8.53 2.52 -17.95
C GLU A 85 7.94 2.15 -16.58
N ILE A 86 8.44 2.78 -15.51
CA ILE A 86 7.90 2.59 -14.17
C ILE A 86 6.44 3.07 -14.11
N ALA A 87 6.14 4.26 -14.63
CA ALA A 87 4.78 4.78 -14.67
C ALA A 87 3.82 3.87 -15.46
N VAL A 88 4.27 3.29 -16.58
CA VAL A 88 3.49 2.31 -17.35
C VAL A 88 3.24 1.04 -16.53
N SER A 89 4.25 0.53 -15.83
CA SER A 89 4.12 -0.64 -14.94
C SER A 89 3.11 -0.38 -13.83
N VAL A 90 3.26 0.73 -13.11
CA VAL A 90 2.35 1.16 -12.03
C VAL A 90 0.93 1.37 -12.54
N MET A 91 0.76 1.92 -13.75
CA MET A 91 -0.56 2.09 -14.37
C MET A 91 -1.24 0.75 -14.71
N MET A 92 -0.47 -0.24 -15.19
CA MET A 92 -1.00 -1.59 -15.42
C MET A 92 -1.42 -2.25 -14.11
N GLU A 93 -0.59 -2.13 -13.08
CA GLU A 93 -0.85 -2.67 -11.75
C GLU A 93 -2.09 -2.00 -11.11
N THR A 94 -2.17 -0.68 -11.18
CA THR A 94 -3.33 0.11 -10.72
C THR A 94 -4.61 -0.36 -11.39
N LYS A 95 -4.60 -0.51 -12.72
CA LYS A 95 -5.76 -1.00 -13.47
C LYS A 95 -6.17 -2.41 -13.03
N GLN A 96 -5.21 -3.30 -12.84
CA GLN A 96 -5.47 -4.66 -12.41
C GLN A 96 -6.14 -4.68 -11.03
N TYR A 97 -5.58 -4.00 -10.03
CA TYR A 97 -6.14 -4.01 -8.68
C TYR A 97 -7.48 -3.29 -8.57
N LEU A 98 -7.68 -2.18 -9.28
CA LEU A 98 -8.98 -1.50 -9.30
C LEU A 98 -10.08 -2.33 -10.01
N SER A 99 -9.68 -3.23 -10.90
CA SER A 99 -10.60 -4.15 -11.58
C SER A 99 -10.88 -5.39 -10.74
N SER A 100 -9.91 -5.85 -9.94
CA SER A 100 -10.04 -6.95 -8.99
C SER A 100 -10.93 -6.57 -7.80
N HIS A 101 -11.69 -7.54 -7.27
CA HIS A 101 -12.51 -7.33 -6.08
C HIS A 101 -11.72 -7.39 -4.76
N GLU A 102 -10.50 -7.90 -4.80
CA GLU A 102 -9.63 -8.01 -3.63
C GLU A 102 -8.67 -6.81 -3.59
N PRO A 103 -8.75 -5.95 -2.54
CA PRO A 103 -7.77 -4.89 -2.36
C PRO A 103 -6.39 -5.51 -2.11
N LYS A 104 -5.34 -4.95 -2.73
CA LYS A 104 -3.97 -5.30 -2.38
C LYS A 104 -3.78 -5.00 -0.88
N PRO A 105 -3.27 -5.93 -0.06
CA PRO A 105 -2.87 -5.57 1.30
C PRO A 105 -1.82 -4.49 1.17
N ALA A 106 -2.05 -3.34 1.82
CA ALA A 106 -1.10 -2.24 1.80
C ALA A 106 0.27 -2.77 2.20
N SER A 107 1.29 -2.47 1.40
CA SER A 107 2.67 -2.72 1.77
C SER A 107 2.94 -1.91 3.03
N ILE A 108 2.88 -2.59 4.16
CA ILE A 108 3.14 -2.03 5.47
C ILE A 108 4.55 -1.42 5.41
N PRO A 109 4.76 -0.15 5.77
CA PRO A 109 6.10 0.41 5.83
C PRO A 109 6.99 -0.49 6.69
N ILE A 110 8.24 -0.69 6.26
CA ILE A 110 9.20 -1.63 6.87
C ILE A 110 9.49 -1.29 8.34
N GLU A 111 9.08 -0.11 8.82
CA GLU A 111 9.09 0.26 10.24
C GLU A 111 8.10 -0.54 11.11
N ILE A 112 7.12 -1.23 10.52
CA ILE A 112 6.17 -2.13 11.20
C ILE A 112 6.45 -3.60 10.81
N ALA A 113 7.64 -3.89 10.27
CA ALA A 113 8.01 -5.21 9.79
C ALA A 113 9.10 -5.89 10.64
N GLN A 114 9.19 -5.61 11.94
CA GLN A 114 9.91 -6.46 12.90
C GLN A 114 9.27 -6.38 14.30
N ASN A 115 8.10 -7.02 14.47
CA ASN A 115 7.65 -7.74 15.67
C ASN A 115 6.13 -7.88 15.67
N GLY A 116 5.64 -9.12 15.65
CA GLY A 116 4.26 -9.45 15.99
C GLY A 116 3.27 -9.44 14.83
N ARG A 117 3.27 -10.51 14.02
CA ARG A 117 2.02 -10.93 13.36
C ARG A 117 1.10 -11.50 14.44
N MET A 118 0.21 -10.66 14.96
CA MET A 118 -0.97 -11.11 15.69
C MET A 118 -1.78 -12.03 14.77
N ALA A 119 -2.02 -13.25 15.24
CA ALA A 119 -2.90 -14.22 14.61
C ALA A 119 -4.32 -13.65 14.61
N SER A 120 -4.76 -13.16 13.45
CA SER A 120 -6.13 -12.74 13.26
C SER A 120 -7.04 -13.96 13.32
N ASN A 121 -7.82 -14.05 14.39
CA ASN A 121 -9.15 -14.66 14.42
C ASN A 121 -9.23 -16.20 14.23
N ASN A 122 -8.84 -16.97 15.25
CA ASN A 122 -9.39 -18.31 15.46
C ASN A 122 -9.71 -18.54 16.96
N ALA A 123 -10.99 -18.54 17.32
CA ALA A 123 -11.46 -18.82 18.69
C ALA A 123 -11.02 -20.22 19.19
N SER A 124 -10.77 -21.14 18.27
CA SER A 124 -10.25 -22.49 18.51
C SER A 124 -8.81 -22.48 19.05
N GLU A 125 -7.99 -21.50 18.66
CA GLU A 125 -6.58 -21.41 19.07
C GLU A 125 -6.40 -20.80 20.47
N LEU A 126 -7.27 -19.85 20.87
CA LEU A 126 -7.27 -19.30 22.24
C LEU A 126 -7.49 -20.39 23.31
N LYS A 127 -8.36 -21.36 23.05
CA LYS A 127 -8.60 -22.50 23.97
C LYS A 127 -7.40 -23.43 24.08
N ARG A 128 -6.62 -23.58 23.00
CA ARG A 128 -5.43 -24.43 22.98
C ARG A 128 -4.25 -23.72 23.64
N LEU A 129 -4.08 -22.42 23.41
CA LEU A 129 -3.08 -21.58 24.06
C LEU A 129 -3.25 -21.54 25.59
N GLY A 130 -4.50 -21.41 26.06
CA GLY A 130 -4.80 -21.46 27.50
C GLY A 130 -4.47 -22.81 28.15
N LYS A 131 -4.58 -23.91 27.39
CA LYS A 131 -4.21 -25.25 27.85
C LYS A 131 -2.70 -25.49 27.84
N GLU A 132 -1.98 -24.90 26.90
CA GLU A 132 -0.51 -24.98 26.83
C GLU A 132 0.18 -24.06 27.85
N MET A 133 -0.40 -22.89 28.19
CA MET A 133 0.09 -22.01 29.25
C MET A 133 -0.04 -22.61 30.66
N ALA A 134 -1.01 -23.49 30.90
CA ALA A 134 -1.15 -24.18 32.19
C ALA A 134 -0.01 -25.16 32.49
N ASN A 135 0.74 -25.60 31.45
CA ASN A 135 1.85 -26.54 31.58
C ASN A 135 3.23 -25.87 31.49
N MET A 136 3.28 -24.53 31.43
CA MET A 136 4.55 -23.82 31.36
C MET A 136 5.14 -23.63 32.76
N PRO A 137 6.36 -24.12 33.04
CA PRO A 137 7.02 -23.89 34.33
C PRO A 137 7.24 -22.38 34.50
N THR A 138 6.76 -21.84 35.62
CA THR A 138 6.93 -20.43 35.95
C THR A 138 8.39 -20.12 36.28
N ASN A 139 8.82 -18.87 36.13
CA ASN A 139 10.19 -18.42 36.39
C ASN A 139 10.74 -18.86 37.77
N ALA A 140 9.86 -19.09 38.75
CA ALA A 140 10.21 -19.64 40.05
C ALA A 140 10.83 -21.06 39.97
N GLN A 141 10.37 -21.91 39.05
CA GLN A 141 10.90 -23.27 38.81
C GLN A 141 12.17 -23.28 37.95
N VAL A 142 12.41 -22.22 37.17
CA VAL A 142 13.61 -22.08 36.32
C VAL A 142 14.83 -21.69 37.15
N ILE A 143 14.63 -20.87 38.19
CA ILE A 143 15.69 -20.48 39.14
C ILE A 143 16.16 -21.69 39.96
N GLU A 144 15.26 -22.63 40.29
CA GLU A 144 15.60 -23.87 41.03
C GLU A 144 16.50 -24.82 40.20
N ASN A 145 16.42 -24.76 38.87
CA ASN A 145 17.24 -25.55 37.93
C ASN A 145 18.61 -24.92 37.59
N GLY A 146 19.04 -23.87 38.29
CA GLY A 146 20.41 -23.34 38.19
C GLY A 146 20.74 -22.61 36.89
N MET A 147 19.74 -22.28 36.07
CA MET A 147 19.93 -21.44 34.89
C MET A 147 19.75 -19.97 35.27
N VAL A 148 20.86 -19.24 35.36
CA VAL A 148 20.88 -17.79 35.57
C VAL A 148 20.43 -17.10 34.27
N PRO A 149 19.30 -16.38 34.26
CA PRO A 149 18.93 -15.58 33.10
C PRO A 149 19.85 -14.36 33.03
N ASP A 150 20.42 -14.15 31.83
CA ASP A 150 21.37 -13.09 31.50
C ASP A 150 20.73 -11.69 31.70
N PRO A 151 21.34 -10.77 32.48
CA PRO A 151 20.80 -9.44 32.68
C PRO A 151 21.02 -8.56 31.44
N ILE A 152 19.93 -8.28 30.71
CA ILE A 152 19.86 -7.20 29.73
C ILE A 152 20.08 -5.88 30.48
N GLN A 153 21.17 -5.16 30.18
CA GLN A 153 21.44 -3.80 30.67
C GLN A 153 20.60 -2.75 29.94
#